data_AF-A0A0M9EBR5-F1
#
_entry.id   AF-A0A0M9EBR5-F1
#
_cell.length_a   1.000
_cell.length_b   1.000
_cell.length_c   1.000
_cell.angle_alpha   90.00
_cell.angle_beta   90.00
_cell.angle_gamma   90.00
#
_symmetry.space_group_name_H-M   'P 1'
#
loop_
_entity.id
_entity.type
_entity.pdbx_description
1 polymer ?
#
loop_
_entity_poly.entity_id
_entity_poly.type
_entity_poly.pdbx_seq_one_letter_code
_entity_poly.pdbx_strand_id
1 'polypeptide(L)'
;METDHVNDVYDDDLIRLYEAFSKELTDYLALVEKTGGRSVEFQTAYLYSRVEGQIADTIKMLVCIRVMKDHMLPGDKVVEEPQDFDGRYLKIRFQLPRKVTEKVNNKG
;
A
#
# COMPACT_ATOMS: atom_id res chain seq x y z
N MET A 1 -9.70 -31.71 18.54
CA MET A 1 -8.79 -30.56 18.37
C MET A 1 -9.06 -30.06 16.97
N GLU A 2 -9.93 -29.06 16.83
CA GLU A 2 -10.30 -28.44 15.56
C GLU A 2 -10.27 -26.93 15.78
N THR A 3 -9.10 -26.30 15.62
CA THR A 3 -8.97 -24.83 15.72
C THR A 3 -7.94 -24.21 14.77
N ASP A 4 -7.31 -24.97 13.87
CA ASP A 4 -6.28 -24.39 12.98
C ASP A 4 -6.85 -23.78 11.69
N HIS A 5 -7.92 -24.33 11.11
CA HIS A 5 -8.39 -23.89 9.78
C HIS A 5 -9.00 -22.48 9.70
N VAL A 6 -9.46 -21.91 10.82
CA VAL A 6 -10.07 -20.56 10.81
C VAL A 6 -9.03 -19.46 10.78
N ASN A 7 -7.86 -19.68 11.38
CA ASN A 7 -6.77 -18.71 11.37
C ASN A 7 -6.08 -18.67 10.00
N ASP A 8 -5.88 -19.83 9.37
CA ASP A 8 -5.24 -19.93 8.04
C ASP A 8 -6.01 -19.17 6.95
N VAL A 9 -7.35 -19.24 6.94
CA VAL A 9 -8.18 -18.53 5.94
C VAL A 9 -8.12 -17.02 6.13
N TYR A 10 -8.06 -16.55 7.38
CA TYR A 10 -7.98 -15.12 7.68
C TYR A 10 -6.63 -14.52 7.26
N ASP A 11 -5.55 -15.27 7.46
CA ASP A 11 -4.21 -14.88 7.03
C ASP A 11 -4.10 -14.83 5.49
N ASP A 12 -4.69 -15.81 4.79
CA ASP A 12 -4.74 -15.82 3.32
C ASP A 12 -5.48 -14.60 2.75
N ASP A 13 -6.61 -14.21 3.34
CA ASP A 13 -7.37 -13.05 2.89
C ASP A 13 -6.62 -11.73 3.18
N LEU A 14 -5.90 -11.64 4.30
CA LEU A 14 -5.05 -10.48 4.60
C LEU A 14 -3.87 -10.37 3.64
N ILE A 15 -3.24 -11.50 3.29
CA ILE A 15 -2.15 -11.56 2.30
C ILE A 15 -2.68 -11.10 0.93
N ARG A 16 -3.79 -11.66 0.47
CA ARG A 16 -4.42 -11.27 -0.82
C ARG A 16 -4.78 -9.78 -0.83
N LEU A 17 -5.30 -9.27 0.28
CA LEU A 17 -5.65 -7.86 0.40
C LEU A 17 -4.41 -6.95 0.33
N TYR A 18 -3.32 -7.34 1.02
CA TYR A 18 -2.05 -6.62 0.97
C TYR A 18 -1.47 -6.61 -0.45
N GLU A 19 -1.48 -7.75 -1.13
CA GLU A 19 -1.01 -7.89 -2.52
C GLU A 19 -1.84 -7.04 -3.48
N ALA A 20 -3.16 -7.04 -3.35
CA ALA A 20 -4.07 -6.25 -4.17
C ALA A 20 -3.79 -4.74 -4.03
N PHE A 21 -3.65 -4.25 -2.80
CA PHE A 21 -3.28 -2.86 -2.55
C PHE A 21 -1.87 -2.52 -3.07
N SER A 22 -0.91 -3.41 -2.88
CA SER A 22 0.48 -3.20 -3.33
C SER A 22 0.56 -3.11 -4.84
N LYS A 23 -0.18 -3.98 -5.54
CA LYS A 23 -0.29 -3.98 -6.99
C LYS A 23 -0.93 -2.68 -7.50
N GLU A 24 -2.10 -2.32 -6.96
CA GLU A 24 -2.81 -1.11 -7.37
C GLU A 24 -1.98 0.16 -7.15
N LEU A 25 -1.29 0.24 -6.01
CA LEU A 25 -0.36 1.34 -5.73
C LEU A 25 0.78 1.39 -6.76
N THR A 26 1.42 0.25 -7.03
CA THR A 26 2.53 0.16 -7.98
C THR A 26 2.08 0.56 -9.39
N ASP A 27 0.93 0.06 -9.84
CA ASP A 27 0.37 0.39 -11.14
C ASP A 27 0.05 1.89 -11.27
N TYR A 28 -0.52 2.49 -10.22
CA TYR A 28 -0.80 3.92 -10.18
C TYR A 28 0.47 4.77 -10.25
N LEU A 29 1.50 4.44 -9.45
CA LEU A 29 2.78 5.16 -9.48
C LEU A 29 3.46 5.05 -10.85
N ALA A 30 3.45 3.84 -11.44
CA ALA A 30 4.00 3.60 -12.78
C ALA A 30 3.23 4.37 -13.87
N LEU A 31 1.91 4.49 -13.75
CA LEU A 31 1.09 5.30 -14.66
C LEU A 31 1.50 6.77 -14.59
N VAL A 32 1.59 7.34 -13.39
CA VAL A 32 1.98 8.76 -13.22
C VAL A 32 3.39 8.99 -13.76
N GLU A 33 4.33 8.07 -13.50
CA GLU A 33 5.69 8.14 -14.03
C GLU A 33 5.69 8.13 -15.57
N LYS A 34 4.94 7.23 -16.21
CA LYS A 34 4.79 7.17 -17.68
C LYS A 34 4.24 8.46 -18.28
N THR A 35 3.41 9.18 -17.55
CA THR A 35 2.90 10.51 -17.97
C THR A 35 3.88 11.65 -17.73
N GLY A 36 5.10 11.37 -17.26
CA GLY A 36 6.14 12.36 -17.00
C GLY A 36 6.04 13.03 -15.63
N GLY A 37 5.23 12.49 -14.72
CA GLY A 37 5.12 12.99 -13.35
C GLY A 37 6.42 12.80 -12.58
N ARG A 38 6.82 13.84 -11.84
CA ARG A 38 8.03 13.83 -10.97
C ARG A 38 7.71 13.49 -9.52
N SER A 39 6.45 13.64 -9.14
CA SER A 39 5.93 13.26 -7.84
C SER A 39 4.41 13.17 -7.90
N VAL A 40 3.81 12.40 -7.00
CA VAL A 40 2.36 12.36 -6.84
C VAL A 40 1.99 12.38 -5.37
N GLU A 41 0.94 13.14 -5.05
CA GLU A 41 0.32 13.13 -3.75
C GLU A 41 -1.05 12.48 -3.85
N PHE A 42 -1.31 11.49 -3.01
CA PHE A 42 -2.66 10.96 -2.87
C PHE A 42 -2.89 10.42 -1.46
N GLN A 43 -4.17 10.33 -1.12
CA GLN A 43 -4.65 9.90 0.19
C GLN A 43 -5.03 8.42 0.17
N THR A 44 -5.00 7.77 1.33
CA THR A 44 -5.47 6.38 1.50
C THR A 44 -6.88 6.15 0.95
N ALA A 45 -7.78 7.13 1.06
CA ALA A 45 -9.14 7.02 0.51
C ALA A 45 -9.15 6.70 -1.00
N TYR A 46 -8.20 7.25 -1.76
CA TYR A 46 -8.08 6.97 -3.19
C TYR A 46 -7.75 5.49 -3.43
N LEU A 47 -6.70 4.99 -2.78
CA LEU A 47 -6.27 3.60 -2.93
C LEU A 47 -7.30 2.61 -2.34
N TYR A 48 -7.89 2.94 -1.19
CA TYR A 48 -8.94 2.18 -0.53
C TYR A 48 -10.14 1.89 -1.44
N SER A 49 -10.55 2.88 -2.23
CA SER A 49 -11.69 2.77 -3.14
C SER A 49 -11.46 1.86 -4.36
N ARG A 50 -10.19 1.52 -4.64
CA ARG A 50 -9.78 0.76 -5.84
C ARG A 50 -9.72 -0.74 -5.64
N VAL A 51 -9.63 -1.20 -4.39
CA VAL A 51 -9.50 -2.61 -4.05
C VAL A 51 -10.80 -3.07 -3.40
N GLU A 52 -11.41 -4.13 -3.92
CA GLU A 52 -12.54 -4.79 -3.29
C GLU A 52 -12.06 -5.85 -2.28
N GLY A 53 -12.88 -6.17 -1.28
CA GLY A 53 -12.54 -7.21 -0.29
C GLY A 53 -13.70 -7.48 0.66
N GLN A 54 -13.81 -8.72 1.14
CA GLN A 54 -14.85 -9.15 2.08
C GLN A 54 -14.46 -8.97 3.57
N ILE A 55 -13.27 -8.43 3.83
CA ILE A 55 -12.77 -8.13 5.17
C ILE A 55 -13.41 -6.84 5.71
N ALA A 56 -13.58 -6.74 7.03
CA ALA A 56 -14.07 -5.55 7.71
C ALA A 56 -13.29 -4.28 7.31
N ASP A 57 -14.03 -3.20 7.02
CA ASP A 57 -13.49 -1.92 6.52
C ASP A 57 -12.34 -1.35 7.36
N THR A 58 -12.40 -1.51 8.68
CA THR A 58 -11.33 -1.09 9.60
C THR A 58 -10.00 -1.77 9.28
N ILE A 59 -10.04 -3.08 9.05
CA ILE A 59 -8.86 -3.89 8.77
C ILE A 59 -8.36 -3.60 7.37
N LYS A 60 -9.27 -3.52 6.40
CA LYS A 60 -8.95 -3.10 5.03
C LYS A 60 -8.21 -1.77 4.99
N MET A 61 -8.66 -0.79 5.77
CA MET A 61 -7.98 0.50 5.86
C MET A 61 -6.60 0.40 6.50
N LEU A 62 -6.45 -0.38 7.58
CA LEU A 62 -5.13 -0.59 8.21
C LEU A 62 -4.13 -1.21 7.24
N VAL A 63 -4.56 -2.19 6.44
CA VAL A 63 -3.73 -2.78 5.38
C VAL A 63 -3.39 -1.74 4.30
N CYS A 64 -4.35 -0.93 3.86
CA CYS A 64 -4.10 0.15 2.89
C CYS A 64 -3.05 1.15 3.39
N ILE A 65 -3.17 1.61 4.65
CA ILE A 65 -2.21 2.50 5.30
C ILE A 65 -0.83 1.84 5.35
N ARG A 66 -0.77 0.57 5.76
CA ARG A 66 0.46 -0.20 5.87
C ARG A 66 1.16 -0.31 4.52
N VAL A 67 0.44 -0.70 3.46
CA VAL A 67 0.98 -0.80 2.10
C VAL A 67 1.57 0.53 1.63
N MET A 68 0.85 1.64 1.83
CA MET A 68 1.35 2.96 1.43
C MET A 68 2.66 3.33 2.15
N LYS A 69 2.77 3.04 3.45
CA LYS A 69 4.01 3.27 4.22
C LYS A 69 5.14 2.36 3.79
N ASP A 70 4.86 1.07 3.57
CA ASP A 70 5.88 0.08 3.17
C ASP A 70 6.42 0.36 1.75
N HIS A 71 5.65 1.03 0.90
CA HIS A 71 6.11 1.49 -0.40
C HIS A 71 6.90 2.81 -0.34
N MET A 72 7.10 3.44 0.81
CA MET A 72 7.92 4.65 0.87
C MET A 72 9.39 4.35 0.58
N LEU A 73 10.01 5.17 -0.26
CA LEU A 73 11.45 5.20 -0.53
C LEU A 73 12.07 6.50 -0.01
N PRO A 74 13.41 6.58 0.12
CA PRO A 74 14.08 7.84 0.42
C PRO A 74 13.65 8.95 -0.54
N GLY A 75 13.19 10.07 0.02
CA GLY A 75 12.66 11.22 -0.72
C GLY A 75 11.14 11.34 -0.67
N ASP A 76 10.42 10.24 -0.43
CA ASP A 76 8.98 10.27 -0.17
C ASP A 76 8.68 10.97 1.15
N LYS A 77 7.49 11.57 1.26
CA LYS A 77 7.09 12.32 2.45
C LYS A 77 5.67 12.01 2.85
N VAL A 78 5.46 11.70 4.12
CA VAL A 78 4.15 11.80 4.74
C VAL A 78 3.80 13.30 4.80
N VAL A 79 2.75 13.68 4.10
CA VAL A 79 2.25 15.07 4.04
C VAL A 79 1.25 15.30 5.17
N GLU A 80 0.47 14.27 5.49
CA GLU A 80 -0.59 14.34 6.49
C GLU A 80 -0.78 12.95 7.10
N GLU A 81 -0.77 12.87 8.43
CA GLU A 81 -1.00 11.65 9.20
C GLU A 81 -1.93 12.01 10.36
N PRO A 82 -3.02 11.24 10.58
CA PRO A 82 -3.96 11.56 11.63
C PRO A 82 -3.33 11.18 12.98
N GLN A 83 -3.55 12.02 14.00
CA GLN A 83 -3.04 11.76 15.34
C GLN A 83 -3.77 10.59 16.02
N ASP A 84 -5.01 10.33 15.60
CA ASP A 84 -5.85 9.26 16.12
C ASP A 84 -6.45 8.43 14.98
N PHE A 85 -6.59 7.12 15.21
CA PHE A 85 -7.14 6.14 14.26
C PHE A 85 -8.62 6.39 13.90
N ASP A 86 -9.24 7.42 14.46
CA ASP A 86 -10.62 7.86 14.22
C ASP A 86 -10.80 8.59 12.87
N GLY A 87 -9.71 9.10 12.28
CA GLY A 87 -9.72 9.89 11.04
C GLY A 87 -8.82 9.31 9.97
N ARG A 88 -9.14 8.12 9.46
CA ARG A 88 -8.42 7.22 8.54
C ARG A 88 -7.89 7.83 7.21
N TYR A 89 -7.11 8.90 7.24
CA TYR A 89 -6.51 9.47 6.05
C TYR A 89 -5.01 9.66 6.23
N LEU A 90 -4.21 8.85 5.54
CA LEU A 90 -2.78 9.08 5.38
C LEU A 90 -2.58 9.67 3.98
N LYS A 91 -1.88 10.80 3.89
CA LYS A 91 -1.49 11.41 2.62
C LYS A 91 0.02 11.31 2.46
N ILE A 92 0.48 10.68 1.39
CA ILE A 92 1.90 10.56 1.06
C ILE A 92 2.17 11.25 -0.26
N ARG A 93 3.29 11.98 -0.32
CA ARG A 93 3.92 12.42 -1.56
C ARG A 93 4.99 11.40 -1.94
N PHE A 94 4.75 10.66 -3.01
CA PHE A 94 5.74 9.78 -3.62
C PHE A 94 6.57 10.55 -4.65
N GLN A 95 7.88 10.38 -4.64
CA GLN A 95 8.80 10.88 -5.65
C GLN A 95 8.92 9.87 -6.79
N LEU A 96 9.03 10.39 -8.01
CA LEU A 96 9.16 9.63 -9.26
C LEU A 96 10.39 10.15 -10.04
N PRO A 97 11.07 9.32 -10.85
CA PRO A 97 10.77 7.92 -11.13
C PRO A 97 11.10 7.01 -9.93
N ARG A 98 10.33 5.93 -9.79
CA ARG A 98 10.61 4.90 -8.78
C ARG A 98 11.78 4.07 -9.29
N LYS A 99 13.01 4.46 -8.93
CA LYS A 99 14.18 3.59 -9.14
C LYS A 99 13.93 2.32 -8.33
N VAL A 100 13.43 1.28 -8.97
CA VAL A 100 13.43 -0.06 -8.39
C VAL A 100 14.89 -0.34 -8.09
N THR A 101 15.26 -0.38 -6.81
CA THR A 101 16.52 -0.98 -6.42
C THR A 101 16.40 -2.45 -6.75
N GLU A 102 16.73 -2.79 -8.00
CA GLU A 102 17.13 -4.15 -8.32
C GLU A 102 18.25 -4.46 -7.35
N LYS A 103 17.96 -5.24 -6.30
CA LYS A 103 19.00 -5.93 -5.57
C LYS A 103 19.62 -6.87 -6.59
N VAL A 104 20.67 -6.40 -7.25
CA VAL A 104 21.56 -7.22 -8.05
C VAL A 104 22.12 -8.25 -7.08
N ASN A 105 21.52 -9.44 -7.09
CA ASN A 105 22.12 -10.64 -6.53
C ASN A 105 23.32 -10.98 -7.42
N ASN A 106 24.41 -10.22 -7.28
CA ASN A 106 25.74 -10.69 -7.65
C ASN A 106 26.14 -11.72 -6.60
N LYS A 107 25.72 -12.97 -6.81
CA LYS A 107 26.49 -14.10 -6.31
C LYS A 107 27.73 -14.20 -7.19
N GLY A 108 28.87 -13.79 -6.62
CA GLY A 108 30.19 -14.20 -7.09
C GLY A 108 30.46 -15.66 -6.80
#